data_AF-A0A850B7M4-F1
#
_entry.id   AF-A0A850B7M4-F1
#
_cell.length_a   1.000
_cell.length_b   1.000
_cell.length_c   1.000
_cell.angle_alpha   90.00
_cell.angle_beta   90.00
_cell.angle_gamma   90.00
#
_symmetry.space_group_name_H-M   'P 1'
#
loop_
_entity.id
_entity.type
_entity.pdbx_description
1 polymer ?
#
loop_
_entity_poly.entity_id
_entity_poly.type
_entity_poly.pdbx_seq_one_letter_code
_entity_poly.pdbx_strand_id
1 'polypeptide(L)'
;MRGSIAKLFVGSLIAFAPLLASSNASAGIEACGNIDVSAQANCELVVEGGCAARCTPVSVQAACSAELYVKCSGECNASATVDCSAQCEADCSAQCTVKPATFECSASCQARCDGKCDAYCAADADSAACRAKCSATCGGECDASCSATKPEADCNAKCEASCSGSCSAEANFKCQVDCQSSGFAQCTVETQGGCEAQCQKPDGALFCDGSYVDARDQLKECMDYLEGVLKIDVTGYASADASCSGNSCEAEAEAGISCSAAPARTSPWNLGALGGVALGLGLLVARRRRRG
;
A
#
# COMPACT_ATOMS: atom_id res chain seq x y z
N MET A 1 25.34 -41.39 -62.62
CA MET A 1 24.21 -40.52 -62.23
C MET A 1 24.77 -39.62 -61.12
N ARG A 2 25.21 -38.39 -61.39
CA ARG A 2 24.40 -37.14 -61.41
C ARG A 2 23.46 -37.11 -60.19
N GLY A 3 23.56 -36.21 -59.21
CA GLY A 3 24.45 -35.07 -59.00
C GLY A 3 24.24 -34.49 -57.60
N SER A 4 25.22 -33.70 -57.15
CA SER A 4 25.20 -32.90 -55.93
C SER A 4 24.09 -31.85 -55.96
N ILE A 5 23.37 -31.68 -54.84
CA ILE A 5 22.54 -30.49 -54.59
C ILE A 5 22.91 -29.96 -53.21
N ALA A 6 23.66 -28.86 -53.25
CA ALA A 6 23.84 -27.93 -52.15
C ALA A 6 22.50 -27.29 -51.78
N LYS A 7 22.19 -27.23 -50.49
CA LYS A 7 21.18 -26.32 -49.96
C LYS A 7 21.81 -25.42 -48.91
N LEU A 8 22.01 -24.18 -49.35
CA LEU A 8 22.13 -22.97 -48.56
C LEU A 8 21.01 -22.91 -47.51
N PHE A 9 21.36 -22.73 -46.24
CA PHE A 9 20.48 -22.07 -45.28
C PHE A 9 21.15 -20.80 -44.80
N VAL A 10 20.57 -19.70 -45.27
CA VAL A 10 20.81 -18.31 -44.93
C VAL A 10 20.34 -18.08 -43.49
N GLY A 11 21.11 -17.27 -42.75
CA GLY A 11 20.94 -17.04 -41.33
C GLY A 11 19.68 -16.26 -40.92
N SER A 12 19.39 -16.34 -39.63
CA SER A 12 18.68 -15.30 -38.88
C SER A 12 19.13 -15.40 -37.42
N LEU A 13 20.16 -14.63 -37.07
CA LEU A 13 20.55 -14.36 -35.69
C LEU A 13 19.51 -13.39 -35.11
N ILE A 14 18.51 -13.92 -34.42
CA ILE A 14 17.59 -13.10 -33.62
C ILE A 14 18.38 -12.73 -32.35
N ALA A 15 18.82 -11.48 -32.29
CA ALA A 15 19.30 -10.87 -31.06
C ALA A 15 18.15 -10.85 -30.05
N PHE A 16 18.15 -11.81 -29.12
CA PHE A 16 17.34 -11.74 -27.92
C PHE A 16 17.87 -10.58 -27.08
N ALA A 17 17.27 -9.40 -27.24
CA ALA A 17 17.39 -8.34 -26.25
C ALA A 17 16.72 -8.86 -24.97
N PRO A 18 17.44 -9.01 -23.85
CA PRO A 18 16.78 -9.21 -22.58
C PRO A 18 15.99 -7.93 -22.31
N LEU A 19 14.67 -8.01 -22.46
CA LEU A 19 13.75 -7.11 -21.79
C LEU A 19 14.08 -7.24 -20.31
N LEU A 20 14.89 -6.32 -19.81
CA LEU A 20 14.92 -5.96 -18.40
C LEU A 20 13.50 -5.51 -18.09
N ALA A 21 12.66 -6.46 -17.68
CA ALA A 21 11.50 -6.14 -16.88
C ALA A 21 12.09 -5.43 -15.66
N SER A 22 11.92 -4.11 -15.64
CA SER A 22 12.00 -3.33 -14.43
C SER A 22 10.99 -3.98 -13.49
N SER A 23 11.46 -4.90 -12.66
CA SER A 23 10.77 -5.28 -11.46
C SER A 23 10.70 -3.99 -10.65
N ASN A 24 9.62 -3.24 -10.83
CA ASN A 24 9.11 -2.40 -9.78
C ASN A 24 8.73 -3.40 -8.69
N ALA A 25 9.72 -3.81 -7.89
CA ALA A 25 9.45 -4.34 -6.58
C ALA A 25 8.69 -3.21 -5.90
N SER A 26 7.37 -3.38 -5.81
CA SER A 26 6.50 -2.51 -5.06
C SER A 26 6.84 -2.66 -3.58
N ALA A 27 7.97 -2.07 -3.18
CA ALA A 27 8.39 -1.88 -1.79
C ALA A 27 7.67 -0.66 -1.16
N GLY A 28 6.62 -0.18 -1.81
CA GLY A 28 6.14 1.19 -1.64
C GLY A 28 5.27 1.46 -0.42
N ILE A 29 4.55 0.44 0.06
CA ILE A 29 3.72 0.58 1.26
C ILE A 29 4.50 0.20 2.54
N GLU A 30 5.46 -0.73 2.44
CA GLU A 30 6.31 -1.11 3.56
C GLU A 30 7.19 0.05 4.04
N ALA A 31 7.71 0.85 3.11
CA ALA A 31 8.48 2.07 3.42
C ALA A 31 7.64 3.13 4.16
N CYS A 32 6.31 3.09 4.03
CA CYS A 32 5.35 3.95 4.72
C CYS A 32 4.71 3.28 5.95
N GLY A 33 5.31 2.22 6.50
CA GLY A 33 4.79 1.57 7.71
C GLY A 33 3.51 0.77 7.50
N ASN A 34 3.25 0.32 6.27
CA ASN A 34 2.10 -0.50 5.89
C ASN A 34 0.72 0.14 6.07
N ILE A 35 0.64 1.47 6.13
CA ILE A 35 -0.63 2.19 6.19
C ILE A 35 -1.33 2.14 4.84
N ASP A 36 -2.64 1.87 4.87
CA ASP A 36 -3.54 2.03 3.72
C ASP A 36 -3.85 3.52 3.53
N VAL A 37 -3.02 4.20 2.74
CA VAL A 37 -3.22 5.60 2.36
C VAL A 37 -4.08 5.64 1.11
N SER A 38 -5.30 6.18 1.25
CA SER A 38 -6.18 6.39 0.11
C SER A 38 -5.55 7.34 -0.91
N ALA A 39 -5.77 7.10 -2.21
CA ALA A 39 -5.23 7.91 -3.31
C ALA A 39 -5.70 9.40 -3.33
N GLN A 40 -6.53 9.80 -2.38
CA GLN A 40 -7.05 11.16 -2.19
C GLN A 40 -6.65 11.75 -0.82
N ALA A 41 -5.78 11.06 -0.09
CA ALA A 41 -5.37 11.50 1.23
C ALA A 41 -4.54 12.78 1.14
N ASN A 42 -4.74 13.69 2.10
CA ASN A 42 -3.95 14.91 2.20
C ASN A 42 -2.80 14.65 3.15
N CYS A 43 -1.59 14.50 2.60
CA CYS A 43 -0.38 14.25 3.37
C CYS A 43 0.39 15.56 3.61
N GLU A 44 0.77 15.80 4.87
CA GLU A 44 1.47 16.98 5.33
C GLU A 44 2.71 16.57 6.12
N LEU A 45 3.88 17.09 5.73
CA LEU A 45 5.11 16.98 6.48
C LEU A 45 5.19 18.13 7.49
N VAL A 46 5.15 17.79 8.79
CA VAL A 46 5.16 18.79 9.85
C VAL A 46 6.54 18.84 10.49
N VAL A 47 7.27 19.94 10.22
CA VAL A 47 8.58 20.24 10.80
C VAL A 47 8.43 21.35 11.86
N GLU A 48 8.88 21.05 13.10
CA GLU A 48 8.89 21.95 14.26
C GLU A 48 7.52 22.57 14.67
N GLY A 49 7.50 23.27 15.82
CA GLY A 49 6.42 24.21 16.19
C GLY A 49 5.00 23.66 16.42
N GLY A 50 4.80 22.35 16.49
CA GLY A 50 3.47 21.74 16.66
C GLY A 50 3.39 20.25 16.31
N CYS A 51 4.45 19.68 15.72
CA CYS A 51 4.54 18.26 15.38
C CYS A 51 4.23 17.32 16.56
N ALA A 52 4.90 17.51 17.71
CA ALA A 52 4.65 16.68 18.90
C ALA A 52 3.21 16.84 19.44
N ALA A 53 2.58 18.02 19.27
CA ALA A 53 1.20 18.23 19.67
C ALA A 53 0.19 17.48 18.77
N ARG A 54 0.61 17.08 17.56
CA ARG A 54 -0.15 16.23 16.65
C ARG A 54 0.06 14.73 16.90
N CYS A 55 1.05 14.33 17.72
CA CYS A 55 1.25 12.95 18.15
C CYS A 55 0.26 12.55 19.25
N THR A 56 -1.03 12.47 18.89
CA THR A 56 -2.10 12.06 19.80
C THR A 56 -2.42 10.57 19.62
N PRO A 57 -3.05 9.90 20.61
CA PRO A 57 -3.47 8.52 20.46
C PRO A 57 -4.33 8.27 19.21
N VAL A 58 -5.17 9.26 18.83
CA VAL A 58 -6.05 9.17 17.67
C VAL A 58 -5.27 9.23 16.35
N SER A 59 -4.22 10.06 16.28
CA SER A 59 -3.43 10.18 15.06
C SER A 59 -2.51 8.97 14.85
N VAL A 60 -2.03 8.32 15.91
CA VAL A 60 -1.15 7.13 15.79
C VAL A 60 -1.90 5.80 15.71
N GLN A 61 -3.20 5.79 15.97
CA GLN A 61 -4.03 4.58 15.96
C GLN A 61 -3.97 3.84 14.60
N ALA A 62 -4.00 4.58 13.49
CA ALA A 62 -3.94 3.99 12.16
C ALA A 62 -2.60 3.27 11.91
N ALA A 63 -1.48 3.96 12.16
CA ALA A 63 -0.14 3.38 12.10
C ALA A 63 0.00 2.15 12.99
N CYS A 64 -0.48 2.25 14.23
CA CYS A 64 -0.43 1.14 15.16
C CYS A 64 -1.25 -0.07 14.69
N SER A 65 -2.46 0.17 14.17
CA SER A 65 -3.30 -0.91 13.65
C SER A 65 -2.70 -1.61 12.42
N ALA A 66 -2.02 -0.86 11.55
CA ALA A 66 -1.31 -1.40 10.40
C ALA A 66 -0.10 -2.23 10.82
N GLU A 67 0.72 -1.73 11.75
CA GLU A 67 1.89 -2.45 12.25
C GLU A 67 1.48 -3.76 12.96
N LEU A 68 0.50 -3.68 13.87
CA LEU A 68 -0.01 -4.87 14.55
C LEU A 68 -0.63 -5.85 13.57
N TYR A 69 -1.32 -5.38 12.52
CA TYR A 69 -1.86 -6.29 11.51
C TYR A 69 -0.74 -7.14 10.89
N VAL A 70 0.36 -6.54 10.45
CA VAL A 70 1.48 -7.27 9.84
C VAL A 70 2.17 -8.17 10.85
N LYS A 71 2.47 -7.66 12.04
CA LYS A 71 3.13 -8.42 13.11
C LYS A 71 2.30 -9.64 13.52
N CYS A 72 1.02 -9.43 13.80
CA CYS A 72 0.10 -10.50 14.19
C CYS A 72 -0.12 -11.48 13.04
N SER A 73 -0.19 -11.03 11.78
CA SER A 73 -0.27 -11.95 10.63
C SER A 73 0.94 -12.87 10.54
N GLY A 74 2.14 -12.39 10.88
CA GLY A 74 3.36 -13.20 10.90
C GLY A 74 3.46 -14.17 12.08
N GLU A 75 2.88 -13.81 13.23
CA GLU A 75 2.85 -14.65 14.44
C GLU A 75 1.72 -15.69 14.40
N CYS A 76 0.61 -15.37 13.74
CA CYS A 76 -0.53 -16.24 13.58
C CYS A 76 -0.30 -17.22 12.43
N ASN A 77 0.26 -18.38 12.76
CA ASN A 77 0.31 -19.56 11.90
C ASN A 77 -0.42 -20.73 12.58
N ALA A 78 -1.59 -20.44 13.14
CA ALA A 78 -2.40 -21.40 13.86
C ALA A 78 -3.03 -22.37 12.87
N SER A 79 -2.82 -23.66 13.11
CA SER A 79 -3.47 -24.72 12.36
C SER A 79 -4.90 -24.96 12.85
N ALA A 80 -5.73 -25.49 11.96
CA ALA A 80 -7.04 -26.04 12.29
C ALA A 80 -7.03 -26.85 13.61
N THR A 81 -7.98 -26.57 14.50
CA THR A 81 -8.16 -27.33 15.73
C THR A 81 -8.82 -28.67 15.45
N VAL A 82 -8.47 -29.71 16.23
CA VAL A 82 -9.04 -31.06 16.09
C VAL A 82 -10.56 -31.03 16.20
N ASP A 83 -11.10 -30.25 17.13
CA ASP A 83 -12.55 -30.10 17.31
C ASP A 83 -13.23 -29.47 16.08
N CYS A 84 -12.61 -28.44 15.50
CA CYS A 84 -13.14 -27.79 14.30
C CYS A 84 -13.12 -28.74 13.09
N SER A 85 -12.01 -29.42 12.88
CA SER A 85 -11.86 -30.38 11.77
C SER A 85 -12.85 -31.55 11.91
N ALA A 86 -12.99 -32.12 13.11
CA ALA A 86 -13.90 -33.24 13.35
C ALA A 86 -15.37 -32.87 13.12
N GLN A 87 -15.80 -31.69 13.60
CA GLN A 87 -17.15 -31.20 13.35
C GLN A 87 -17.38 -30.91 11.86
N CYS A 88 -16.42 -30.24 11.22
CA CYS A 88 -16.52 -29.90 9.82
C CYS A 88 -16.57 -31.15 8.94
N GLU A 89 -15.72 -32.16 9.19
CA GLU A 89 -15.69 -33.42 8.44
C GLU A 89 -17.01 -34.18 8.55
N ALA A 90 -17.64 -34.18 9.72
CA ALA A 90 -18.94 -34.84 9.91
C ALA A 90 -20.04 -34.19 9.05
N ASP A 91 -20.17 -32.87 9.10
CA ASP A 91 -21.14 -32.11 8.30
C ASP A 91 -20.85 -32.21 6.80
N CYS A 92 -19.58 -32.26 6.45
CA CYS A 92 -19.11 -32.27 5.08
C CYS A 92 -19.21 -33.65 4.42
N SER A 93 -18.94 -34.72 5.16
CA SER A 93 -19.13 -36.10 4.69
C SER A 93 -20.61 -36.40 4.41
N ALA A 94 -21.53 -35.81 5.17
CA ALA A 94 -22.96 -35.88 4.89
C ALA A 94 -23.31 -35.23 3.54
N GLN A 95 -22.72 -34.07 3.23
CA GLN A 95 -22.89 -33.39 1.93
C GLN A 95 -22.32 -34.23 0.76
N CYS A 96 -21.17 -34.88 0.98
CA CYS A 96 -20.56 -35.79 0.01
C CYS A 96 -21.42 -37.03 -0.29
N THR A 97 -22.20 -37.50 0.68
CA THR A 97 -23.11 -38.64 0.49
C THR A 97 -24.34 -38.25 -0.33
N VAL A 98 -24.82 -37.00 -0.19
CA VAL A 98 -26.05 -36.52 -0.83
C VAL A 98 -25.81 -35.98 -2.25
N LYS A 99 -24.71 -35.24 -2.49
CA LYS A 99 -24.36 -34.65 -3.80
C LYS A 99 -22.83 -34.56 -4.02
N PRO A 100 -22.15 -35.67 -4.32
CA PRO A 100 -20.68 -35.68 -4.49
C PRO A 100 -20.19 -34.94 -5.74
N ALA A 101 -21.00 -34.87 -6.81
CA ALA A 101 -20.57 -34.36 -8.11
C ALA A 101 -20.49 -32.82 -8.21
N THR A 102 -20.98 -32.08 -7.20
CA THR A 102 -21.03 -30.60 -7.22
C THR A 102 -20.22 -29.98 -6.09
N PHE A 103 -19.38 -30.75 -5.40
CA PHE A 103 -18.61 -30.25 -4.27
C PHE A 103 -17.37 -29.48 -4.77
N GLU A 104 -17.43 -28.16 -4.61
CA GLU A 104 -16.33 -27.24 -4.87
C GLU A 104 -15.65 -26.87 -3.54
N CYS A 105 -14.36 -27.21 -3.42
CA CYS A 105 -13.60 -27.04 -2.18
C CYS A 105 -13.56 -25.57 -1.74
N SER A 106 -13.09 -24.66 -2.60
CA SER A 106 -12.94 -23.24 -2.26
C SER A 106 -14.28 -22.60 -1.92
N ALA A 107 -15.34 -22.86 -2.70
CA ALA A 107 -16.67 -22.30 -2.43
C ALA A 107 -17.26 -22.81 -1.10
N SER A 108 -17.09 -24.10 -0.80
CA SER A 108 -17.57 -24.69 0.46
C SER A 108 -16.78 -24.18 1.67
N CYS A 109 -15.47 -24.02 1.49
CA CYS A 109 -14.58 -23.46 2.50
C CYS A 109 -14.95 -22.00 2.81
N GLN A 110 -15.06 -21.17 1.77
CA GLN A 110 -15.42 -19.76 1.87
C GLN A 110 -16.76 -19.59 2.58
N ALA A 111 -17.81 -20.31 2.14
CA ALA A 111 -19.14 -20.19 2.72
C ALA A 111 -19.19 -20.56 4.21
N ARG A 112 -18.45 -21.59 4.63
CA ARG A 112 -18.33 -21.96 6.05
C ARG A 112 -17.59 -20.91 6.84
N CYS A 113 -16.48 -20.43 6.28
CA CYS A 113 -15.64 -19.45 6.93
C CYS A 113 -16.38 -18.12 7.10
N ASP A 114 -17.04 -17.63 6.05
CA ASP A 114 -17.90 -16.45 6.09
C ASP A 114 -19.03 -16.58 7.12
N GLY A 115 -19.68 -17.75 7.22
CA GLY A 115 -20.70 -17.98 8.25
C GLY A 115 -20.16 -17.87 9.68
N LYS A 116 -18.90 -18.27 9.91
CA LYS A 116 -18.24 -18.10 11.21
C LYS A 116 -17.78 -16.66 11.43
N CYS A 117 -17.28 -16.00 10.39
CA CYS A 117 -16.97 -14.58 10.41
C CYS A 117 -18.20 -13.76 10.79
N ASP A 118 -19.36 -14.06 10.20
CA ASP A 118 -20.62 -13.40 10.52
C ASP A 118 -21.00 -13.55 11.98
N ALA A 119 -20.83 -14.75 12.55
CA ALA A 119 -21.12 -15.02 13.94
C ALA A 119 -20.14 -14.30 14.90
N TYR A 120 -18.85 -14.28 14.56
CA TYR A 120 -17.82 -13.62 15.38
C TYR A 120 -17.97 -12.09 15.32
N CYS A 121 -18.15 -11.54 14.12
CA CYS A 121 -18.28 -10.11 13.89
C CYS A 121 -19.68 -9.56 14.23
N ALA A 122 -20.65 -10.39 14.61
CA ALA A 122 -22.01 -9.95 14.94
C ALA A 122 -22.05 -8.97 16.13
N ALA A 123 -21.11 -9.07 17.06
CA ALA A 123 -21.01 -8.22 18.24
C ALA A 123 -19.99 -7.08 18.08
N ASP A 124 -19.31 -6.99 16.92
CA ASP A 124 -18.30 -5.97 16.69
C ASP A 124 -18.95 -4.61 16.36
N ALA A 125 -18.36 -3.54 16.88
CA ALA A 125 -18.85 -2.18 16.64
C ALA A 125 -18.77 -1.79 15.16
N ASP A 126 -17.83 -2.38 14.42
CA ASP A 126 -17.67 -2.21 12.97
C ASP A 126 -17.72 -3.58 12.27
N SER A 127 -18.88 -4.22 12.39
CA SER A 127 -19.17 -5.54 11.81
C SER A 127 -18.84 -5.67 10.31
N ALA A 128 -18.95 -4.58 9.54
CA ALA A 128 -18.59 -4.58 8.12
C ALA A 128 -17.08 -4.70 7.91
N ALA A 129 -16.28 -3.91 8.62
CA ALA A 129 -14.83 -3.97 8.58
C ALA A 129 -14.31 -5.32 9.12
N CYS A 130 -14.90 -5.82 10.20
CA CYS A 130 -14.58 -7.12 10.76
C CYS A 130 -14.81 -8.26 9.75
N ARG A 131 -15.97 -8.28 9.09
CA ARG A 131 -16.29 -9.28 8.06
C ARG A 131 -15.35 -9.20 6.87
N ALA A 132 -15.05 -8.01 6.37
CA ALA A 132 -14.13 -7.84 5.24
C ALA A 132 -12.74 -8.43 5.54
N LYS A 133 -12.21 -8.16 6.75
CA LYS A 133 -10.93 -8.73 7.20
C LYS A 133 -11.01 -10.24 7.33
N CYS A 134 -12.05 -10.75 7.97
CA CYS A 134 -12.24 -12.18 8.17
C CYS A 134 -12.39 -12.93 6.84
N SER A 135 -13.21 -12.43 5.91
CA SER A 135 -13.38 -13.01 4.57
C SER A 135 -12.10 -12.98 3.74
N ALA A 136 -11.24 -11.97 3.91
CA ALA A 136 -9.92 -11.94 3.27
C ALA A 136 -9.01 -13.06 3.80
N THR A 137 -8.94 -13.24 5.12
CA THR A 137 -8.21 -14.36 5.75
C THR A 137 -8.77 -15.71 5.30
N CYS A 138 -10.10 -15.85 5.30
CA CYS A 138 -10.79 -17.03 4.78
C CYS A 138 -10.41 -17.34 3.34
N GLY A 139 -10.42 -16.33 2.46
CA GLY A 139 -10.05 -16.50 1.05
C GLY A 139 -8.65 -17.06 0.90
N GLY A 140 -7.66 -16.45 1.55
CA GLY A 140 -6.26 -16.89 1.46
C GLY A 140 -6.05 -18.33 1.94
N GLU A 141 -6.63 -18.68 3.07
CA GLU A 141 -6.47 -20.00 3.70
C GLU A 141 -7.24 -21.11 2.98
N CYS A 142 -8.46 -20.79 2.52
CA CYS A 142 -9.27 -21.67 1.70
C CYS A 142 -8.61 -21.92 0.34
N ASP A 143 -8.10 -20.88 -0.32
CA ASP A 143 -7.41 -21.03 -1.59
C ASP A 143 -6.11 -21.81 -1.43
N ALA A 144 -5.30 -21.54 -0.39
CA ALA A 144 -4.09 -22.30 -0.11
C ALA A 144 -4.39 -23.80 0.11
N SER A 145 -5.40 -24.10 0.92
CA SER A 145 -5.77 -25.48 1.27
C SER A 145 -6.41 -26.23 0.10
N CYS A 146 -7.29 -25.57 -0.65
CA CYS A 146 -7.99 -26.18 -1.77
C CYS A 146 -7.14 -26.26 -3.04
N SER A 147 -6.20 -25.33 -3.28
CA SER A 147 -5.29 -25.37 -4.44
C SER A 147 -4.28 -26.51 -4.35
N ALA A 148 -3.94 -26.95 -3.13
CA ALA A 148 -3.13 -28.14 -2.91
C ALA A 148 -3.87 -29.45 -3.28
N THR A 149 -5.20 -29.39 -3.38
CA THR A 149 -6.04 -30.55 -3.68
C THR A 149 -6.31 -30.67 -5.17
N LYS A 150 -6.01 -31.84 -5.74
CA LYS A 150 -6.25 -32.09 -7.17
C LYS A 150 -7.74 -32.01 -7.51
N PRO A 151 -8.12 -31.50 -8.70
CA PRO A 151 -9.52 -31.44 -9.12
C PRO A 151 -10.20 -32.81 -9.20
N GLU A 152 -9.43 -33.86 -9.44
CA GLU A 152 -9.85 -35.27 -9.51
C GLU A 152 -9.98 -35.94 -8.14
N ALA A 153 -9.60 -35.27 -7.06
CA ALA A 153 -9.72 -35.81 -5.71
C ALA A 153 -11.19 -36.11 -5.39
N ASP A 154 -11.43 -37.20 -4.68
CA ASP A 154 -12.77 -37.56 -4.24
C ASP A 154 -13.33 -36.53 -3.25
N CYS A 155 -14.64 -36.58 -3.04
CA CYS A 155 -15.33 -35.58 -2.23
C CYS A 155 -14.77 -35.50 -0.81
N ASN A 156 -14.36 -36.61 -0.21
CA ASN A 156 -13.82 -36.63 1.15
C ASN A 156 -12.46 -35.93 1.23
N ALA A 157 -11.59 -36.12 0.24
CA ALA A 157 -10.33 -35.40 0.17
C ALA A 157 -10.52 -33.88 -0.01
N LYS A 158 -11.45 -33.46 -0.88
CA LYS A 158 -11.81 -32.02 -1.02
C LYS A 158 -12.43 -31.46 0.25
N CYS A 159 -13.19 -32.29 0.94
CA CYS A 159 -13.85 -31.97 2.18
C CYS A 159 -12.86 -31.74 3.32
N GLU A 160 -11.90 -32.64 3.49
CA GLU A 160 -10.79 -32.50 4.45
C GLU A 160 -10.00 -31.21 4.19
N ALA A 161 -9.65 -30.92 2.94
CA ALA A 161 -8.95 -29.70 2.57
C ALA A 161 -9.77 -28.42 2.86
N SER A 162 -11.07 -28.42 2.53
CA SER A 162 -11.98 -27.32 2.84
C SER A 162 -12.13 -27.11 4.36
N CYS A 163 -12.20 -28.18 5.12
CA CYS A 163 -12.28 -28.13 6.58
C CYS A 163 -10.97 -27.63 7.20
N SER A 164 -9.83 -28.13 6.73
CA SER A 164 -8.53 -27.65 7.17
C SER A 164 -8.36 -26.16 6.88
N GLY A 165 -8.68 -25.70 5.66
CA GLY A 165 -8.57 -24.28 5.29
C GLY A 165 -9.47 -23.38 6.12
N SER A 166 -10.76 -23.71 6.24
CA SER A 166 -11.71 -22.88 6.98
C SER A 166 -11.43 -22.85 8.50
N CYS A 167 -10.94 -23.96 9.06
CA CYS A 167 -10.57 -24.03 10.48
C CYS A 167 -9.23 -23.33 10.78
N SER A 168 -8.25 -23.42 9.87
CA SER A 168 -7.01 -22.64 9.98
C SER A 168 -7.30 -21.15 9.85
N ALA A 169 -8.14 -20.75 8.90
CA ALA A 169 -8.60 -19.36 8.77
C ALA A 169 -9.25 -18.83 10.03
N GLU A 170 -10.15 -19.60 10.65
CA GLU A 170 -10.77 -19.21 11.92
C GLU A 170 -9.73 -19.06 13.03
N ALA A 171 -8.78 -19.99 13.14
CA ALA A 171 -7.73 -19.94 14.15
C ALA A 171 -6.80 -18.72 13.95
N ASN A 172 -6.40 -18.45 12.70
CA ASN A 172 -5.56 -17.31 12.35
C ASN A 172 -6.30 -15.99 12.53
N PHE A 173 -7.57 -15.91 12.16
CA PHE A 173 -8.38 -14.71 12.38
C PHE A 173 -8.56 -14.42 13.88
N LYS A 174 -8.90 -15.43 14.70
CA LYS A 174 -9.00 -15.26 16.16
C LYS A 174 -7.67 -14.83 16.77
N CYS A 175 -6.58 -15.50 16.39
CA CYS A 175 -5.23 -15.12 16.79
C CYS A 175 -4.93 -13.67 16.41
N GLN A 176 -5.31 -13.24 15.22
CA GLN A 176 -5.07 -11.88 14.74
C GLN A 176 -5.86 -10.84 15.54
N VAL A 177 -7.12 -11.12 15.87
CA VAL A 177 -7.95 -10.25 16.72
C VAL A 177 -7.40 -10.19 18.15
N ASP A 178 -7.05 -11.34 18.74
CA ASP A 178 -6.51 -11.42 20.10
C ASP A 178 -5.13 -10.73 20.21
N CYS A 179 -4.27 -10.94 19.21
CA CYS A 179 -2.96 -10.29 19.11
C CYS A 179 -3.11 -8.77 18.95
N GLN A 180 -4.02 -8.31 18.08
CA GLN A 180 -4.30 -6.88 17.97
C GLN A 180 -4.86 -6.33 19.28
N SER A 181 -5.83 -6.98 19.90
CA SER A 181 -6.44 -6.51 21.15
C SER A 181 -5.44 -6.44 22.31
N SER A 182 -4.50 -7.38 22.40
CA SER A 182 -3.48 -7.39 23.45
C SER A 182 -2.34 -6.42 23.18
N GLY A 183 -1.94 -6.25 21.92
CA GLY A 183 -0.86 -5.37 21.50
C GLY A 183 -1.27 -3.89 21.34
N PHE A 184 -2.55 -3.59 21.14
CA PHE A 184 -3.02 -2.24 20.74
C PHE A 184 -2.60 -1.13 21.71
N ALA A 185 -2.75 -1.37 23.02
CA ALA A 185 -2.37 -0.38 24.02
C ALA A 185 -0.86 -0.11 24.02
N GLN A 186 -0.03 -1.16 23.93
CA GLN A 186 1.42 -1.03 23.91
C GLN A 186 1.90 -0.37 22.61
N CYS A 187 1.38 -0.83 21.48
CA CYS A 187 1.69 -0.29 20.16
C CYS A 187 1.30 1.20 20.05
N THR A 188 0.15 1.62 20.61
CA THR A 188 -0.21 3.05 20.65
C THR A 188 0.85 3.89 21.36
N VAL A 189 1.38 3.39 22.50
CA VAL A 189 2.44 4.08 23.25
C VAL A 189 3.76 4.09 22.47
N GLU A 190 4.14 2.97 21.86
CA GLU A 190 5.36 2.86 21.06
C GLU A 190 5.31 3.76 19.82
N THR A 191 4.22 3.73 19.06
CA THR A 191 4.03 4.59 17.89
C THR A 191 3.92 6.08 18.27
N GLN A 192 3.30 6.41 19.41
CA GLN A 192 3.31 7.78 19.91
C GLN A 192 4.73 8.25 20.24
N GLY A 193 5.53 7.42 20.93
CA GLY A 193 6.93 7.72 21.19
C GLY A 193 7.76 7.86 19.91
N GLY A 194 7.49 7.02 18.90
CA GLY A 194 8.09 7.11 17.57
C GLY A 194 7.76 8.41 16.86
N CYS A 195 6.49 8.82 16.88
CA CYS A 195 6.03 10.10 16.35
C CYS A 195 6.72 11.29 17.03
N GLU A 196 6.77 11.30 18.37
CA GLU A 196 7.45 12.34 19.13
C GLU A 196 8.96 12.38 18.83
N ALA A 197 9.59 11.22 18.63
CA ALA A 197 11.00 11.11 18.26
C ALA A 197 11.26 11.60 16.81
N GLN A 198 10.39 11.26 15.85
CA GLN A 198 10.47 11.80 14.49
C GLN A 198 10.29 13.32 14.48
N CYS A 199 9.39 13.86 15.31
CA CYS A 199 9.23 15.29 15.46
C CYS A 199 10.46 16.03 16.03
N GLN A 200 11.41 15.31 16.65
CA GLN A 200 12.70 15.87 17.09
C GLN A 200 13.79 15.80 16.01
N LYS A 201 13.58 15.00 14.95
CA LYS A 201 14.46 14.96 13.80
C LYS A 201 14.20 16.18 12.90
N PRO A 202 15.22 16.68 12.17
CA PRO A 202 15.05 17.81 11.24
C PRO A 202 14.04 17.51 10.12
N ASP A 203 13.82 16.23 9.81
CA ASP A 203 12.94 15.78 8.74
C ASP A 203 11.44 15.86 9.13
N GLY A 204 11.11 15.98 10.42
CA GLY A 204 9.72 16.06 10.91
C GLY A 204 8.96 14.74 10.86
N ALA A 205 7.64 14.82 11.04
CA ALA A 205 6.74 13.67 10.95
C ALA A 205 5.69 13.88 9.85
N LEU A 206 5.36 12.79 9.16
CA LEU A 206 4.37 12.76 8.09
C LEU A 206 2.99 12.43 8.65
N PHE A 207 1.99 13.23 8.28
CA PHE A 207 0.59 13.00 8.63
C PHE A 207 -0.27 12.98 7.38
N CYS A 208 -1.02 11.91 7.14
CA CYS A 208 -2.00 11.81 6.05
C CYS A 208 -3.42 11.80 6.63
N ASP A 209 -4.25 12.76 6.23
CA ASP A 209 -5.61 12.98 6.76
C ASP A 209 -5.68 13.03 8.31
N GLY A 210 -4.61 13.52 8.93
CA GLY A 210 -4.48 13.59 10.39
C GLY A 210 -3.99 12.32 11.08
N SER A 211 -3.78 11.23 10.33
CA SER A 211 -3.11 10.02 10.82
C SER A 211 -1.61 10.09 10.61
N TYR A 212 -0.84 9.74 11.64
CA TYR A 212 0.61 9.63 11.60
C TYR A 212 1.03 8.46 10.70
N VAL A 213 2.05 8.67 9.87
CA VAL A 213 2.65 7.65 9.01
C VAL A 213 4.03 7.30 9.54
N ASP A 214 4.18 6.08 10.08
CA ASP A 214 5.47 5.61 10.57
C ASP A 214 6.37 5.15 9.42
N ALA A 215 7.00 6.11 8.74
CA ALA A 215 7.99 5.82 7.72
C ALA A 215 9.39 5.48 8.29
N ARG A 216 9.52 5.33 9.62
CA ARG A 216 10.77 5.00 10.34
C ARG A 216 11.95 5.86 9.87
N ASP A 217 12.93 5.25 9.21
CA ASP A 217 14.11 5.92 8.62
C ASP A 217 14.03 6.05 7.09
N GLN A 218 12.93 5.58 6.48
CA GLN A 218 12.68 5.57 5.04
C GLN A 218 11.68 6.65 4.59
N LEU A 219 11.60 7.75 5.35
CA LEU A 219 10.67 8.86 5.07
C LEU A 219 10.76 9.35 3.62
N LYS A 220 11.96 9.48 3.07
CA LYS A 220 12.18 9.88 1.67
C LYS A 220 11.60 8.88 0.67
N GLU A 221 11.85 7.59 0.87
CA GLU A 221 11.32 6.53 0.01
C GLU A 221 9.78 6.46 0.08
N CYS A 222 9.22 6.68 1.27
CA CYS A 222 7.77 6.76 1.45
C CYS A 222 7.18 7.95 0.68
N MET A 223 7.77 9.15 0.78
CA MET A 223 7.29 10.34 0.06
C MET A 223 7.41 10.17 -1.46
N ASP A 224 8.53 9.62 -1.94
CA ASP A 224 8.73 9.35 -3.37
C ASP A 224 7.70 8.32 -3.90
N TYR A 225 7.28 7.36 -3.08
CA TYR A 225 6.19 6.44 -3.42
C TYR A 225 4.81 7.13 -3.47
N LEU A 226 4.51 7.99 -2.50
CA LEU A 226 3.25 8.74 -2.45
C LEU A 226 3.08 9.64 -3.69
N GLU A 227 4.13 10.36 -4.09
CA GLU A 227 4.12 11.23 -5.27
C GLU A 227 4.15 10.43 -6.58
N GLY A 228 5.06 9.44 -6.68
CA GLY A 228 5.32 8.71 -7.92
C GLY A 228 4.24 7.70 -8.29
N VAL A 229 3.63 7.06 -7.29
CA VAL A 229 2.67 5.96 -7.51
C VAL A 229 1.25 6.39 -7.20
N LEU A 230 1.01 7.00 -6.03
CA LEU A 230 -0.33 7.40 -5.61
C LEU A 230 -0.74 8.79 -6.10
N LYS A 231 0.20 9.56 -6.67
CA LYS A 231 0.00 10.95 -7.12
C LYS A 231 -0.58 11.85 -6.02
N ILE A 232 -0.14 11.60 -4.79
CA ILE A 232 -0.50 12.41 -3.62
C ILE A 232 0.61 13.43 -3.42
N ASP A 233 0.27 14.71 -3.52
CA ASP A 233 1.19 15.80 -3.19
C ASP A 233 1.38 15.89 -1.67
N VAL A 234 2.61 15.78 -1.19
CA VAL A 234 2.94 15.95 0.24
C VAL A 234 3.23 17.43 0.50
N THR A 235 2.34 18.12 1.20
CA THR A 235 2.56 19.53 1.54
C THR A 235 3.70 19.68 2.55
N GLY A 236 4.69 20.52 2.24
CA GLY A 236 5.88 20.74 3.08
C GLY A 236 7.11 19.91 2.67
N TYR A 237 6.96 18.96 1.74
CA TYR A 237 8.08 18.25 1.11
C TYR A 237 8.52 18.99 -0.15
N ALA A 238 9.83 19.11 -0.35
CA ALA A 238 10.43 19.58 -1.59
C ALA A 238 11.30 18.45 -2.15
N SER A 239 10.83 17.79 -3.21
CA SER A 239 11.42 16.59 -3.83
C SER A 239 12.77 16.81 -4.55
N ALA A 240 13.49 17.89 -4.24
CA ALA A 240 14.80 18.19 -4.80
C ALA A 240 15.70 18.66 -3.66
N ASP A 241 16.85 17.99 -3.44
CA ASP A 241 17.94 18.27 -2.48
C ASP A 241 17.95 19.69 -1.90
N ALA A 242 17.00 19.97 -1.03
CA ALA A 242 16.82 21.26 -0.40
C ALA A 242 17.06 21.02 1.08
N SER A 243 18.26 21.36 1.53
CA SER A 243 18.55 21.40 2.96
C SER A 243 17.72 22.54 3.56
N CYS A 244 16.61 22.21 4.21
CA CYS A 244 15.82 23.19 4.93
C CYS A 244 16.43 23.38 6.33
N SER A 245 16.84 24.61 6.64
CA SER A 245 17.25 25.01 7.99
C SER A 245 16.49 26.27 8.36
N GLY A 246 15.61 26.15 9.36
CA GLY A 246 14.83 27.24 9.95
C GLY A 246 14.00 28.03 8.94
N ASN A 247 12.75 27.60 8.67
CA ASN A 247 11.74 28.30 7.86
C ASN A 247 12.23 28.84 6.49
N SER A 248 13.38 28.37 6.01
CA SER A 248 14.02 28.74 4.76
C SER A 248 14.52 27.46 4.10
N CYS A 249 14.17 27.30 2.84
CA CYS A 249 14.61 26.19 2.02
C CYS A 249 15.41 26.77 0.86
N GLU A 250 16.70 26.43 0.81
CA GLU A 250 17.56 26.69 -0.33
C GLU A 250 17.52 25.44 -1.21
N ALA A 251 16.99 25.59 -2.42
CA ALA A 251 17.00 24.54 -3.43
C ALA A 251 18.05 24.88 -4.48
N GLU A 252 18.95 23.93 -4.75
CA GLU A 252 19.93 24.04 -5.84
C GLU A 252 19.26 23.67 -7.17
N ALA A 253 18.35 24.51 -7.62
CA ALA A 253 17.80 24.44 -8.97
C ALA A 253 18.09 25.77 -9.68
N GLU A 254 18.94 25.70 -10.70
CA GLU A 254 19.21 26.81 -11.62
C GLU A 254 17.96 27.11 -12.48
N ALA A 255 16.97 27.77 -11.89
CA ALA A 255 15.98 28.62 -12.55
C ALA A 255 15.07 29.22 -11.47
N GLY A 256 15.44 30.40 -10.98
CA GLY A 256 14.68 31.10 -9.94
C GLY A 256 13.26 31.47 -10.37
N ILE A 257 12.34 31.47 -9.41
CA ILE A 257 11.48 32.61 -9.03
C ILE A 257 10.77 32.29 -7.70
N SER A 258 11.03 33.18 -6.72
CA SER A 258 10.30 33.59 -5.51
C SER A 258 9.02 32.85 -5.09
N CYS A 259 9.03 32.33 -3.86
CA CYS A 259 7.82 32.13 -3.05
C CYS A 259 7.59 33.30 -2.09
N SER A 260 6.45 33.99 -2.27
CA SER A 260 5.72 34.65 -1.19
C SER A 260 4.22 34.64 -1.51
N ALA A 261 3.48 33.92 -0.66
CA ALA A 261 2.09 34.14 -0.24
C ALA A 261 0.88 33.88 -1.19
N ALA A 262 0.11 32.87 -0.77
CA ALA A 262 -1.36 32.72 -0.73
C ALA A 262 -2.17 32.49 -2.04
N PRO A 263 -3.18 31.58 -2.02
CA PRO A 263 -4.02 31.30 -3.19
C PRO A 263 -5.19 32.28 -3.27
N ALA A 264 -5.18 33.18 -4.25
CA ALA A 264 -6.36 33.93 -4.66
C ALA A 264 -6.91 33.33 -5.96
N ARG A 265 -8.02 32.61 -5.82
CA ARG A 265 -8.87 32.10 -6.91
C ARG A 265 -9.18 33.23 -7.89
N THR A 266 -8.84 33.08 -9.17
CA THR A 266 -9.47 33.88 -10.23
C THR A 266 -9.79 33.01 -11.44
N SER A 267 -11.09 32.89 -11.69
CA SER A 267 -11.70 32.36 -12.91
C SER A 267 -11.24 33.17 -14.14
N PRO A 268 -11.30 32.60 -15.36
CA PRO A 268 -11.03 33.36 -16.57
C PRO A 268 -12.18 34.34 -16.82
N TRP A 269 -12.08 35.17 -17.86
CA TRP A 269 -13.07 36.16 -18.34
C TRP A 269 -12.90 37.61 -17.80
N ASN A 270 -12.26 38.40 -18.66
CA ASN A 270 -12.51 39.83 -18.98
C ASN A 270 -11.59 40.95 -18.44
N LEU A 271 -10.91 41.57 -19.43
CA LEU A 271 -10.84 43.00 -19.75
C LEU A 271 -10.22 43.98 -18.75
N GLY A 272 -8.93 44.27 -19.01
CA GLY A 272 -8.39 45.61 -19.32
C GLY A 272 -8.76 46.81 -18.44
N ALA A 273 -7.73 47.45 -17.85
CA ALA A 273 -7.49 48.91 -17.95
C ALA A 273 -6.29 49.37 -17.07
N LEU A 274 -5.32 49.99 -17.75
CA LEU A 274 -4.61 51.24 -17.41
C LEU A 274 -3.59 51.31 -16.26
N GLY A 275 -2.44 51.91 -16.61
CA GLY A 275 -1.52 52.66 -15.72
C GLY A 275 -0.07 52.19 -15.86
N GLY A 276 0.73 52.73 -16.80
CA GLY A 276 1.70 53.81 -16.56
C GLY A 276 3.03 53.23 -16.04
N VAL A 277 4.24 53.50 -16.53
CA VAL A 277 4.90 54.73 -16.99
C VAL A 277 6.15 54.32 -17.79
N ALA A 278 6.49 55.13 -18.80
CA ALA A 278 7.62 54.96 -19.71
C ALA A 278 8.96 55.48 -19.16
N LEU A 279 10.05 54.73 -19.40
CA LEU A 279 11.45 55.15 -19.60
C LEU A 279 12.11 53.99 -20.38
N GLY A 280 12.84 54.08 -21.48
CA GLY A 280 13.47 55.17 -22.20
C GLY A 280 14.78 54.62 -22.81
N LEU A 281 14.89 54.67 -24.15
CA LEU A 281 16.12 54.55 -24.98
C LEU A 281 16.70 53.15 -25.26
N GLY A 282 16.34 52.64 -26.45
CA GLY A 282 17.17 51.74 -27.23
C GLY A 282 18.08 52.50 -28.20
N LEU A 283 19.29 51.98 -28.41
CA LEU A 283 20.13 52.27 -29.57
C LEU A 283 20.57 50.93 -30.18
N LEU A 284 19.95 50.58 -31.30
CA LEU A 284 20.40 49.53 -32.20
C LEU A 284 21.40 50.16 -33.19
N VAL A 285 22.64 49.66 -33.22
CA VAL A 285 23.54 49.80 -34.37
C VAL A 285 24.05 48.42 -34.73
N ALA A 286 23.42 47.82 -35.74
CA ALA A 286 23.97 46.69 -36.48
C ALA A 286 24.29 47.16 -37.90
N ARG A 287 25.56 47.16 -38.29
CA ARG A 287 25.91 47.04 -39.72
C ARG A 287 27.18 46.23 -39.93
N ARG A 288 26.98 45.23 -40.79
CA ARG A 288 27.78 44.07 -41.15
C ARG A 288 28.90 44.42 -42.16
N ARG A 289 29.95 43.59 -42.13
CA ARG A 289 30.82 43.12 -43.24
C ARG A 289 31.95 44.01 -43.80
N ARG A 290 33.19 43.54 -43.62
CA ARG A 290 34.27 43.48 -44.63
C ARG A 290 34.33 42.03 -45.14
N ARG A 291 34.04 41.78 -46.42
CA ARG A 291 34.97 41.64 -47.58
C ARG A 291 35.84 40.38 -47.49
N GLY A 292 35.63 39.51 -48.48
CA GLY A 292 36.23 38.19 -48.71
C GLY A 292 35.27 37.43 -49.59
#